data_AF-A0A640SNT9-F1
#
_entry.id   AF-A0A640SNT9-F1
#
_cell.length_a   1.000
_cell.length_b   1.000
_cell.length_c   1.000
_cell.angle_alpha   90.00
_cell.angle_beta   90.00
_cell.angle_gamma   90.00
#
_symmetry.space_group_name_H-M   'P 1'
#
loop_
_entity.id
_entity.type
_entity.pdbx_description
1 polymer ?
#
loop_
_entity_poly.entity_id
_entity_poly.type
_entity_poly.pdbx_seq_one_letter_code
_entity_poly.pdbx_strand_id
1 'polypeptide(L)'
;MGSELSRERKPGREREGTATGPHPVPDVAAYLSGRWSIERTVDDLRNGAQGSFRGTAEFRPDATGEALLHHEEGQLTWGGTVRPVSRTLRLRPRPDGTAAVDFADGRPFHDLDLRTGRWTAVHPCAADRYEGTFTAVGPDEWHLEWRVGGPAKDQLLCSVYRRLG
;
A
#
# COMPACT_ATOMS: atom_id res chain seq x y z
N MET A 1 -32.06 -2.41 -50.60
CA MET A 1 -31.63 -3.72 -50.07
C MET A 1 -30.13 -3.64 -49.84
N GLY A 2 -29.68 -3.45 -48.60
CA GLY A 2 -29.21 -4.53 -47.72
C GLY A 2 -27.76 -4.87 -48.11
N SER A 3 -26.72 -4.81 -47.27
CA SER A 3 -26.62 -5.22 -45.87
C SER A 3 -25.35 -4.62 -45.27
N GLU A 4 -25.45 -4.26 -43.99
CA GLU A 4 -24.35 -4.07 -43.05
C GLU A 4 -23.46 -5.33 -42.96
N LEU A 5 -22.17 -5.13 -42.72
CA LEU A 5 -21.33 -6.09 -41.99
C LEU A 5 -20.57 -5.33 -40.92
N SER A 6 -21.23 -5.26 -39.76
CA SER A 6 -20.69 -4.97 -38.45
C SER A 6 -19.41 -5.76 -38.20
N ARG A 7 -18.31 -5.07 -37.90
CA ARG A 7 -17.14 -5.71 -37.29
C ARG A 7 -17.37 -5.75 -35.79
N GLU A 8 -17.72 -6.93 -35.32
CA GLU A 8 -17.84 -7.25 -33.90
C GLU A 8 -16.50 -6.97 -33.18
N ARG A 9 -16.56 -6.08 -32.19
CA ARG A 9 -15.52 -5.96 -31.17
C ARG A 9 -15.56 -7.22 -30.32
N LYS A 10 -14.48 -8.01 -30.32
CA LYS A 10 -14.27 -9.05 -29.30
C LYS A 10 -14.25 -8.39 -27.92
N PRO A 11 -15.05 -8.85 -26.94
CA PRO A 11 -14.94 -8.36 -25.58
C PRO A 11 -13.60 -8.80 -24.99
N GLY A 12 -12.95 -7.86 -24.31
CA GLY A 12 -11.75 -8.11 -23.54
C GLY A 12 -12.05 -9.12 -22.44
N ARG A 13 -11.10 -10.04 -22.24
CA ARG A 13 -11.10 -11.04 -21.18
C ARG A 13 -11.35 -10.37 -19.82
N GLU A 14 -12.57 -10.53 -19.30
CA GLU A 14 -12.89 -10.23 -17.91
C GLU A 14 -11.96 -11.05 -17.03
N ARG A 15 -11.24 -10.37 -16.12
CA ARG A 15 -10.58 -11.05 -15.02
C ARG A 15 -11.67 -11.40 -14.03
N GLU A 16 -12.22 -12.61 -14.15
CA GLU A 16 -12.96 -13.25 -13.07
C GLU A 16 -11.99 -13.52 -11.92
N GLY A 17 -11.81 -12.53 -11.05
CA GLY A 17 -11.37 -12.74 -9.68
C GLY A 17 -12.63 -12.78 -8.83
N THR A 18 -12.90 -13.91 -8.17
CA THR A 18 -13.89 -13.97 -7.09
C THR A 18 -13.57 -12.85 -6.11
N ALA A 19 -14.42 -11.84 -6.03
CA ALA A 19 -14.33 -10.82 -4.99
C ALA A 19 -14.74 -11.48 -3.66
N THR A 20 -13.84 -12.27 -3.10
CA THR A 20 -13.86 -12.60 -1.68
C THR A 20 -13.68 -11.26 -0.97
N GLY A 21 -14.61 -10.90 -0.08
CA GLY A 21 -14.53 -9.66 0.67
C GLY A 21 -13.21 -9.54 1.45
N PRO A 22 -12.90 -8.36 2.02
CA PRO A 22 -11.66 -8.13 2.74
C PRO A 22 -11.42 -9.19 3.82
N HIS A 23 -10.18 -9.68 3.94
CA HIS A 23 -9.78 -10.69 4.92
C HIS A 23 -9.68 -10.05 6.31
N PRO A 24 -10.53 -10.41 7.29
CA PRO A 24 -10.47 -9.84 8.64
C PRO A 24 -9.15 -10.16 9.33
N VAL A 25 -8.51 -9.16 9.95
CA VAL A 25 -7.24 -9.29 10.66
C VAL A 25 -7.44 -8.88 12.13
N PRO A 26 -7.71 -9.83 13.04
CA PRO A 26 -7.96 -9.54 14.45
C PRO A 26 -6.76 -8.90 15.17
N ASP A 27 -5.53 -9.20 14.75
CA ASP A 27 -4.28 -8.65 15.29
C ASP A 27 -3.39 -8.20 14.13
N VAL A 28 -3.28 -6.89 13.94
CA VAL A 28 -2.51 -6.31 12.83
C VAL A 28 -1.00 -6.50 12.99
N ALA A 29 -0.49 -6.56 14.21
CA ALA A 29 0.93 -6.73 14.46
C ALA A 29 1.36 -8.16 14.15
N ALA A 30 0.59 -9.15 14.61
CA ALA A 30 0.81 -10.55 14.28
C ALA A 30 0.71 -10.79 12.76
N TYR A 31 -0.29 -10.19 12.11
CA TYR A 31 -0.46 -10.30 10.66
C TYR A 31 0.72 -9.72 9.88
N LEU A 32 1.16 -8.50 10.19
CA LEU A 32 2.22 -7.84 9.41
C LEU A 32 3.62 -8.37 9.70
N SER A 33 3.85 -8.99 10.86
CA SER A 33 5.17 -9.52 11.25
C SER A 33 5.79 -10.42 10.17
N GLY A 34 7.09 -10.25 9.95
CA GLY A 34 7.88 -10.99 8.96
C GLY A 34 8.21 -10.16 7.71
N ARG A 35 8.58 -10.86 6.64
CA ARG A 35 9.08 -10.25 5.40
C ARG A 35 8.04 -10.30 4.29
N TRP A 36 8.06 -9.28 3.45
CA TRP A 36 7.15 -9.09 2.33
C TRP A 36 7.91 -8.58 1.12
N SER A 37 7.54 -9.06 -0.07
CA SER A 37 7.85 -8.38 -1.32
C SER A 37 6.89 -7.22 -1.54
N ILE A 38 7.34 -6.18 -2.23
CA ILE A 38 6.55 -5.01 -2.57
C ILE A 38 6.66 -4.76 -4.06
N GLU A 39 5.51 -4.67 -4.73
CA GLU A 39 5.39 -4.05 -6.04
C GLU A 39 4.50 -2.83 -5.91
N ARG A 40 4.95 -1.69 -6.44
CA ARG A 40 4.20 -0.44 -6.34
C ARG A 40 4.22 0.32 -7.65
N THR A 41 3.08 0.82 -8.09
CA THR A 41 2.97 1.84 -9.14
C THR A 41 2.91 3.22 -8.50
N VAL A 42 3.43 4.21 -9.20
CA VAL A 42 3.35 5.62 -8.82
C VAL A 42 2.89 6.39 -10.05
N ASP A 43 1.70 6.97 -9.99
CA ASP A 43 1.11 7.74 -11.07
C ASP A 43 1.03 9.21 -10.63
N ASP A 44 1.62 10.13 -11.40
CA ASP A 44 1.43 11.58 -11.26
C ASP A 44 0.26 11.99 -12.16
N LEU A 45 -0.86 12.32 -11.52
CA LEU A 45 -2.12 12.60 -12.19
C LEU A 45 -2.17 13.99 -12.83
N ARG A 46 -1.20 14.87 -12.53
CA ARG A 46 -1.11 16.21 -13.14
C ARG A 46 -0.47 16.19 -14.52
N ASN A 47 0.57 15.39 -14.68
CA ASN A 47 1.36 15.35 -15.93
C ASN A 47 1.33 13.98 -16.63
N GLY A 48 0.68 12.98 -16.04
CA GLY A 48 0.57 11.63 -16.58
C GLY A 48 1.85 10.81 -16.50
N ALA A 49 2.88 11.28 -15.76
CA ALA A 49 4.10 10.52 -15.57
C ALA A 49 3.85 9.30 -14.68
N GLN A 50 4.48 8.19 -15.03
CA GLN A 50 4.37 6.94 -14.29
C GLN A 50 5.76 6.47 -13.83
N GLY A 51 5.79 5.86 -12.65
CA GLY A 51 6.92 5.16 -12.11
C GLY A 51 6.53 3.88 -11.39
N SER A 52 7.54 3.15 -10.96
CA SER A 52 7.35 1.87 -10.27
C SER A 52 8.41 1.66 -9.21
N PHE A 53 8.02 1.04 -8.10
CA PHE A 53 8.93 0.58 -7.07
C PHE A 53 8.85 -0.94 -6.93
N ARG A 54 10.02 -1.58 -6.81
CA ARG A 54 10.16 -2.99 -6.44
C ARG A 54 11.13 -3.11 -5.27
N GLY A 55 10.74 -3.85 -4.25
CA GLY A 55 11.52 -3.96 -3.02
C GLY A 55 10.96 -4.96 -2.04
N THR A 56 11.36 -4.81 -0.79
CA THR A 56 10.88 -5.62 0.34
C THR A 56 10.49 -4.76 1.52
N ALA A 57 9.55 -5.26 2.31
CA ALA A 57 9.26 -4.79 3.67
C ALA A 57 9.66 -5.86 4.67
N GLU A 58 10.20 -5.44 5.81
CA GLU A 58 10.35 -6.27 6.99
C GLU A 58 9.66 -5.59 8.17
N PHE A 59 8.82 -6.35 8.86
CA PHE A 59 8.22 -6.00 10.15
C PHE A 59 8.85 -6.90 11.20
N ARG A 60 9.74 -6.34 12.01
CA ARG A 60 10.44 -7.09 13.07
C ARG A 60 10.28 -6.38 14.40
N PRO A 61 10.31 -7.09 15.53
CA PRO A 61 10.35 -6.46 16.84
C PRO A 61 11.49 -5.43 16.92
N ASP A 62 11.21 -4.32 17.59
CA ASP A 62 12.25 -3.36 17.97
C ASP A 62 13.07 -3.89 19.15
N ALA A 63 13.98 -3.07 19.67
CA ALA A 63 14.88 -3.49 20.75
C ALA A 63 14.17 -3.76 22.08
N THR A 64 12.99 -3.15 22.32
CA THR A 64 12.21 -3.38 23.54
C THR A 64 11.23 -4.53 23.38
N GLY A 65 10.87 -4.88 22.14
CA GLY A 65 9.86 -5.88 21.82
C GLY A 65 8.43 -5.35 21.96
N GLU A 66 8.26 -4.06 22.24
CA GLU A 66 6.94 -3.43 22.43
C GLU A 66 6.35 -2.90 21.11
N ALA A 67 7.17 -2.74 20.09
CA ALA A 67 6.78 -2.27 18.77
C ALA A 67 7.39 -3.13 17.66
N LEU A 68 6.85 -3.01 16.45
CA LEU A 68 7.52 -3.50 15.24
C LEU A 68 8.20 -2.33 14.51
N LEU A 69 9.45 -2.52 14.15
CA LEU A 69 10.12 -1.71 13.14
C LEU A 69 9.66 -2.18 11.76
N HIS A 70 9.01 -1.29 11.01
CA HIS A 70 8.68 -1.49 9.62
C HIS A 70 9.76 -0.83 8.75
N HIS A 71 10.54 -1.63 8.03
CA HIS A 71 11.56 -1.15 7.11
C HIS A 71 11.24 -1.58 5.68
N GLU A 72 11.02 -0.60 4.79
CA GLU A 72 10.96 -0.80 3.35
C GLU A 72 12.28 -0.43 2.71
N GLU A 73 12.74 -1.23 1.74
CA GLU A 73 13.87 -0.88 0.88
C GLU A 73 13.68 -1.46 -0.52
N GLY A 74 14.20 -0.76 -1.53
CA GLY A 74 14.09 -1.21 -2.92
C GLY A 74 14.53 -0.16 -3.93
N GLN A 75 14.10 -0.34 -5.17
CA GLN A 75 14.43 0.54 -6.29
C GLN A 75 13.17 1.21 -6.82
N LEU A 76 13.22 2.54 -6.96
CA LEU A 76 12.20 3.33 -7.67
C LEU A 76 12.71 3.66 -9.06
N THR A 77 11.91 3.36 -10.07
CA THR A 77 12.07 3.83 -11.45
C THR A 77 11.14 5.01 -11.67
N TRP A 78 11.69 6.16 -12.06
CA TRP A 78 10.94 7.37 -12.36
C TRP A 78 11.60 8.11 -13.53
N GLY A 79 10.85 8.42 -14.60
CA GLY A 79 11.39 9.11 -15.77
C GLY A 79 12.63 8.43 -16.38
N GLY A 80 12.65 7.09 -16.42
CA GLY A 80 13.78 6.29 -16.91
C GLY A 80 14.98 6.20 -15.96
N THR A 81 14.96 6.88 -14.82
CA THR A 81 16.03 6.83 -13.82
C THR A 81 15.68 5.86 -12.70
N VAL A 82 16.61 4.99 -12.32
CA VAL A 82 16.46 4.04 -11.20
C VAL A 82 17.25 4.54 -10.00
N ARG A 83 16.61 4.61 -8.83
CA ARG A 83 17.24 5.05 -7.58
C ARG A 83 16.88 4.15 -6.41
N PRO A 84 17.83 3.88 -5.49
CA PRO A 84 17.51 3.22 -4.24
C PRO A 84 16.66 4.14 -3.36
N VAL A 85 15.68 3.57 -2.69
CA VAL A 85 14.81 4.25 -1.72
C VAL A 85 14.53 3.32 -0.56
N SER A 86 14.48 3.91 0.64
CA SER A 86 14.06 3.21 1.85
C SER A 86 13.15 4.09 2.70
N ARG A 87 12.39 3.44 3.58
CA ARG A 87 11.52 4.09 4.56
C ARG A 87 11.48 3.25 5.83
N THR A 88 11.52 3.94 6.97
CA THR A 88 11.33 3.33 8.28
C THR A 88 10.14 3.94 8.98
N LEU A 89 9.25 3.08 9.50
CA LEU A 89 8.13 3.43 10.36
C LEU A 89 8.16 2.56 11.62
N ARG A 90 7.42 2.96 12.65
CA ARG A 90 7.19 2.17 13.85
C ARG A 90 5.71 1.83 13.97
N LEU A 91 5.41 0.55 14.12
CA LEU A 91 4.06 0.04 14.40
C LEU A 91 3.98 -0.26 15.89
N ARG A 92 3.14 0.44 16.64
CA ARG A 92 2.88 0.22 18.07
C ARG A 92 1.55 -0.53 18.24
N PRO A 93 1.58 -1.84 18.53
CA PRO A 93 0.38 -2.63 18.72
C PRO A 93 -0.45 -2.12 19.92
N ARG A 94 -1.76 -2.30 19.85
CA ARG A 94 -2.71 -2.01 20.93
C ARG A 94 -3.38 -3.31 21.41
N PRO A 95 -3.85 -3.37 22.67
CA PRO A 95 -4.50 -4.58 23.21
C PRO A 95 -5.75 -5.03 22.45
N ASP A 96 -6.39 -4.15 21.68
CA ASP A 96 -7.60 -4.44 20.90
C ASP A 96 -7.31 -4.96 19.48
N GLY A 97 -6.04 -5.26 19.17
CA GLY A 97 -5.60 -5.80 17.88
C GLY A 97 -5.30 -4.76 16.81
N THR A 98 -5.50 -3.48 17.10
CA THR A 98 -5.13 -2.36 16.21
C THR A 98 -3.69 -1.89 16.47
N ALA A 99 -3.23 -0.90 15.73
CA ALA A 99 -1.94 -0.26 16.00
C ALA A 99 -1.94 1.25 15.74
N ALA A 100 -1.05 1.96 16.43
CA ALA A 100 -0.60 3.29 16.01
C ALA A 100 0.62 3.13 15.10
N VAL A 101 0.74 3.97 14.07
CA VAL A 101 1.90 4.04 13.19
C VAL A 101 2.56 5.40 13.37
N ASP A 102 3.85 5.40 13.63
CA ASP A 102 4.66 6.61 13.78
C ASP A 102 5.77 6.65 12.73
N PHE A 103 6.23 7.86 12.43
CA PHE A 103 7.49 8.07 11.72
C PHE A 103 8.68 7.59 12.55
N ALA A 104 9.82 7.34 11.89
CA ALA A 104 11.05 6.94 12.58
C ALA A 104 11.53 7.95 13.65
N ASP A 105 11.17 9.22 13.51
CA ASP A 105 11.46 10.29 14.48
C ASP A 105 10.45 10.33 15.66
N GLY A 106 9.48 9.42 15.69
CA GLY A 106 8.48 9.28 16.74
C GLY A 106 7.24 10.15 16.58
N ARG A 107 7.15 11.01 15.54
CA ARG A 107 5.93 11.77 15.28
C ARG A 107 4.79 10.84 14.84
N PRO A 108 3.56 11.03 15.32
CA PRO A 108 2.40 10.25 14.88
C PRO A 108 2.18 10.36 13.38
N PHE A 109 1.86 9.23 12.73
CA PHE A 109 1.52 9.19 11.30
C PHE A 109 0.03 8.88 11.11
N HIS A 110 -0.42 7.66 11.45
CA HIS A 110 -1.83 7.27 11.40
C HIS A 110 -2.13 6.06 12.29
N ASP A 111 -3.41 5.80 12.55
CA ASP A 111 -3.86 4.53 13.11
C ASP A 111 -4.00 3.45 12.03
N LEU A 112 -3.98 2.18 12.43
CA LEU A 112 -4.23 1.05 11.54
C LEU A 112 -5.16 0.04 12.22
N ASP A 113 -6.35 -0.14 11.64
CA ASP A 113 -7.35 -1.11 12.09
C ASP A 113 -7.80 -2.00 10.94
N LEU A 114 -7.18 -3.17 10.82
CA LEU A 114 -7.53 -4.18 9.82
C LEU A 114 -8.48 -5.26 10.35
N ARG A 115 -9.17 -5.04 11.48
CA ARG A 115 -10.08 -6.05 12.05
C ARG A 115 -11.22 -6.44 11.13
N THR A 116 -11.62 -5.53 10.23
CA THR A 116 -12.62 -5.79 9.18
C THR A 116 -11.99 -6.11 7.82
N GLY A 117 -10.66 -6.18 7.76
CA GLY A 117 -9.85 -6.39 6.55
C GLY A 117 -9.61 -5.14 5.71
N ARG A 118 -10.21 -3.98 6.06
CA ARG A 118 -10.00 -2.72 5.34
C ARG A 118 -9.93 -1.53 6.29
N TRP A 119 -8.99 -0.63 6.04
CA TRP A 119 -8.83 0.60 6.80
C TRP A 119 -8.58 1.80 5.90
N THR A 120 -9.08 2.96 6.30
CA THR A 120 -8.73 4.24 5.67
C THR A 120 -8.12 5.18 6.68
N ALA A 121 -7.02 5.82 6.30
CA ALA A 121 -6.31 6.80 7.12
C ALA A 121 -6.12 8.11 6.37
N VAL A 122 -6.04 9.22 7.10
CA VAL A 122 -5.72 10.53 6.54
C VAL A 122 -4.58 11.12 7.35
N HIS A 123 -3.55 11.60 6.67
CA HIS A 123 -2.44 12.30 7.29
C HIS A 123 -2.14 13.63 6.59
N PRO A 124 -2.20 14.77 7.29
CA PRO A 124 -1.72 16.04 6.77
C PRO A 124 -0.19 16.09 6.88
N CYS A 125 0.50 16.27 5.76
CA CYS A 125 1.95 16.41 5.71
C CYS A 125 2.32 17.76 5.07
N ALA A 126 2.55 18.77 5.91
CA ALA A 126 2.75 20.15 5.48
C ALA A 126 1.60 20.64 4.56
N ALA A 127 1.88 20.96 3.30
CA ALA A 127 0.89 21.42 2.33
C ALA A 127 0.16 20.27 1.60
N ASP A 128 0.60 19.02 1.80
CA ASP A 128 0.05 17.85 1.14
C ASP A 128 -0.89 17.09 2.07
N ARG A 129 -1.93 16.48 1.50
CA ARG A 129 -2.87 15.58 2.16
C ARG A 129 -2.67 14.17 1.62
N TYR A 130 -2.44 13.23 2.53
CA TYR A 130 -2.27 11.82 2.22
C TYR A 130 -3.51 11.06 2.70
N GLU A 131 -4.15 10.32 1.80
CA GLU A 131 -5.28 9.44 2.10
C GLU A 131 -4.90 8.00 1.75
N GLY A 132 -4.82 7.15 2.77
CA GLY A 132 -4.38 5.78 2.65
C GLY A 132 -5.56 4.83 2.72
N THR A 133 -5.62 3.85 1.82
CA THR A 133 -6.51 2.70 1.93
C THR A 133 -5.68 1.43 2.05
N PHE A 134 -5.87 0.70 3.14
CA PHE A 134 -5.24 -0.58 3.43
C PHE A 134 -6.27 -1.68 3.25
N THR A 135 -5.94 -2.74 2.52
CA THR A 135 -6.84 -3.88 2.33
C THR A 135 -6.07 -5.18 2.51
N ALA A 136 -6.40 -5.96 3.53
CA ALA A 136 -5.97 -7.34 3.63
C ALA A 136 -6.82 -8.17 2.66
N VAL A 137 -6.19 -8.79 1.66
CA VAL A 137 -6.90 -9.62 0.68
C VAL A 137 -6.82 -11.11 1.02
N GLY A 138 -5.85 -11.49 1.86
CA GLY A 138 -5.68 -12.84 2.39
C GLY A 138 -4.61 -12.87 3.49
N PRO A 139 -4.25 -14.07 3.99
CA PRO A 139 -3.25 -14.24 5.06
C PRO A 139 -1.84 -13.77 4.64
N ASP A 140 -1.53 -13.81 3.34
CA ASP A 140 -0.19 -13.58 2.79
C ASP A 140 -0.15 -12.48 1.74
N GLU A 141 -1.23 -11.71 1.57
CA GLU A 141 -1.26 -10.57 0.66
C GLU A 141 -2.13 -9.42 1.22
N TRP A 142 -1.60 -8.21 1.15
CA TRP A 142 -2.34 -6.96 1.43
C TRP A 142 -1.93 -5.85 0.48
N HIS A 143 -2.86 -4.92 0.26
CA HIS A 143 -2.70 -3.80 -0.66
C HIS A 143 -2.71 -2.48 0.09
N LEU A 144 -1.99 -1.50 -0.47
CA LEU A 144 -1.93 -0.13 0.03
C LEU A 144 -2.05 0.85 -1.11
N GLU A 145 -3.12 1.63 -1.09
CA GLU A 145 -3.30 2.79 -1.96
C GLU A 145 -3.06 4.07 -1.18
N TRP A 146 -2.23 4.97 -1.71
CA TRP A 146 -2.14 6.36 -1.23
C TRP A 146 -2.58 7.31 -2.33
N ARG A 147 -3.63 8.09 -2.03
CA ARG A 147 -3.98 9.28 -2.80
C ARG A 147 -3.34 10.49 -2.14
N VAL A 148 -2.48 11.18 -2.89
CA VAL A 148 -1.74 12.35 -2.40
C VAL A 148 -2.17 13.57 -3.19
N GLY A 149 -2.68 14.59 -2.50
CA GLY A 149 -3.08 15.85 -3.11
C GLY A 149 -2.45 17.05 -2.40
N GLY A 150 -1.99 18.02 -3.16
CA GLY A 150 -1.42 19.27 -2.64
C GLY A 150 -1.05 20.25 -3.76
N PRO A 151 -0.60 21.46 -3.43
CA PRO A 151 -0.27 22.50 -4.41
C PRO A 151 0.77 22.08 -5.45
N ALA A 152 1.68 21.16 -5.09
CA ALA A 152 2.75 20.65 -5.95
C ALA A 152 2.65 19.14 -6.26
N LYS A 153 1.73 18.41 -5.63
CA LYS A 153 1.60 16.95 -5.78
C LYS A 153 0.19 16.56 -6.10
N ASP A 154 0.06 15.64 -7.04
CA ASP A 154 -1.19 14.98 -7.33
C ASP A 154 -0.87 13.56 -7.78
N GLN A 155 -0.87 12.63 -6.83
CA GLN A 155 -0.33 11.29 -7.07
C GLN A 155 -1.27 10.20 -6.57
N LEU A 156 -1.19 9.06 -7.24
CA LEU A 156 -1.78 7.79 -6.83
C LEU A 156 -0.66 6.75 -6.72
N LEU A 157 -0.51 6.14 -5.54
CA LEU A 157 0.47 5.09 -5.31
C LEU A 157 -0.27 3.82 -4.93
N CYS A 158 -0.19 2.78 -5.75
CA CYS A 158 -0.82 1.49 -5.48
C CYS A 158 0.25 0.44 -5.22
N SER A 159 0.21 -0.19 -4.06
CA SER A 159 1.20 -1.18 -3.63
C SER A 159 0.54 -2.52 -3.35
N VAL A 160 1.22 -3.59 -3.75
CA VAL A 160 0.86 -4.96 -3.38
C VAL A 160 2.02 -5.54 -2.57
N TYR A 161 1.70 -6.01 -1.37
CA TYR A 161 2.62 -6.70 -0.48
C TYR A 161 2.30 -8.18 -0.48
N ARG A 162 3.30 -9.03 -0.71
CA ARG A 162 3.16 -10.50 -0.63
C ARG A 162 4.17 -11.09 0.32
N ARG A 163 3.73 -11.93 1.25
CA ARG A 163 4.59 -12.53 2.28
C ARG A 163 5.73 -13.32 1.61
N LEU A 164 6.93 -13.17 2.15
CA LEU A 164 8.08 -13.98 1.83
C LEU A 164 8.23 -15.02 2.95
N GLY A 165 8.31 -16.29 2.55
CA GLY A 165 8.35 -17.45 3.45
C GLY A 165 9.49 -17.42 4.47
#